data_AF-A0A5N9DZL4-F1
#
_entry.id   AF-A0A5N9DZL4-F1
#
_cell.length_a   1.000
_cell.length_b   1.000
_cell.length_c   1.000
_cell.angle_alpha   90.00
_cell.angle_beta   90.00
_cell.angle_gamma   90.00
#
_symmetry.space_group_name_H-M   'P 1'
#
loop_
_entity.id
_entity.type
_entity.pdbx_description
1 polymer ?
#
loop_
_entity_poly.entity_id
_entity_poly.type
_entity_poly.pdbx_seq_one_letter_code
_entity_poly.pdbx_strand_id
1 'polypeptide(L)' 'MKFNDLREFISFLENKGELRRITAPVSHELEITEITDRVIKAGGPALLFENVTGFDTPLLVNMYG' A
#
# COMPACT_ATOMS: atom_id res chain seq x y z
N MET A 1 12.96 -11.51 11.96
CA MET A 1 12.61 -10.28 12.71
C MET A 1 11.21 -10.47 13.27
N LYS A 2 10.89 -9.93 14.44
CA LYS A 2 9.56 -10.03 15.04
C LYS A 2 8.98 -8.63 15.16
N PHE A 3 7.77 -8.43 14.64
CA PHE A 3 7.00 -7.19 14.77
C PHE A 3 5.89 -7.42 15.78
N ASN A 4 5.62 -6.41 16.60
CA ASN A 4 4.58 -6.44 17.61
C ASN A 4 3.19 -6.19 17.01
N ASP A 5 3.13 -5.39 15.95
CA ASP A 5 1.90 -5.14 15.20
C ASP A 5 2.18 -4.79 13.73
N LEU A 6 1.09 -4.56 12.98
CA LEU A 6 1.17 -4.20 11.58
C LEU A 6 1.81 -2.82 11.35
N ARG A 7 1.68 -1.88 12.29
CA ARG A 7 2.22 -0.52 12.15
C ARG A 7 3.75 -0.52 12.23
N GLU A 8 4.31 -1.34 13.10
CA GLU A 8 5.76 -1.60 13.12
C GLU A 8 6.23 -2.20 11.80
N PHE A 9 5.48 -3.13 11.21
CA PHE A 9 5.85 -3.72 9.93
C PHE A 9 5.76 -2.72 8.77
N ILE A 10 4.71 -1.91 8.71
CA ILE A 10 4.59 -0.80 7.73
C ILE A 10 5.77 0.16 7.85
N SER A 11 6.11 0.56 9.08
CA SER A 11 7.25 1.44 9.36
C SER A 11 8.58 0.81 8.92
N PHE A 12 8.72 -0.51 9.10
CA PHE A 12 9.89 -1.24 8.62
C PHE A 12 9.99 -1.22 7.09
N LEU A 13 8.90 -1.47 6.36
CA LEU A 13 8.88 -1.39 4.89
C LEU A 13 9.21 0.03 4.41
N GLU A 14 8.62 1.06 5.03
CA GLU A 14 8.89 2.47 4.72
C GLU A 14 10.37 2.85 4.90
N ASN A 15 10.98 2.43 6.02
CA ASN A 15 12.41 2.64 6.27
C ASN A 15 13.33 1.90 5.31
N LYS A 16 12.84 0.84 4.65
CA LYS A 16 13.58 0.09 3.62
C LYS A 16 13.35 0.61 2.21
N GLY A 17 12.44 1.57 2.02
CA GLY A 17 12.01 2.02 0.69
C GLY A 17 11.08 1.02 -0.02
N GLU A 18 10.57 0.02 0.71
CA GLU A 18 9.70 -1.06 0.22
C GLU A 18 8.20 -0.73 0.40
N LEU A 19 7.88 0.52 0.77
CA LEU A 19 6.51 1.04 0.87
C LEU A 19 6.40 2.37 0.13
N ARG A 20 5.32 2.52 -0.64
CA ARG A 20 4.92 3.80 -1.22
C ARG A 20 3.56 4.23 -0.68
N ARG A 21 3.50 5.44 -0.11
CA ARG A 21 2.25 6.10 0.28
C ARG A 21 1.64 6.82 -0.92
N ILE A 22 0.33 6.62 -1.13
CA ILE A 22 -0.48 7.27 -2.16
C ILE A 22 -1.53 8.11 -1.46
N THR A 23 -1.31 9.43 -1.43
CA THR A 23 -2.20 10.42 -0.80
C THR A 23 -3.22 11.01 -1.76
N ALA A 24 -3.02 10.82 -3.07
CA ALA A 24 -3.98 11.24 -4.08
C ALA A 24 -5.30 10.47 -3.88
N PRO A 25 -6.47 11.13 -4.04
CA PRO A 25 -7.74 10.43 -4.02
C PRO A 25 -7.77 9.34 -5.09
N VAL A 26 -8.13 8.11 -4.69
CA VAL A 26 -8.28 6.97 -5.59
C VAL A 26 -9.66 6.35 -5.45
N SER A 27 -10.19 5.83 -6.54
CA SER A 27 -11.44 5.06 -6.57
C SER A 27 -11.21 3.64 -6.08
N HIS A 28 -12.13 3.14 -5.24
CA HIS A 28 -12.18 1.72 -4.90
C HIS A 28 -12.65 0.86 -6.08
N GLU A 29 -13.36 1.44 -7.04
CA GLU A 29 -13.81 0.73 -8.23
C GLU A 29 -12.69 0.63 -9.25
N LEU A 30 -12.03 -0.54 -9.25
CA LEU A 30 -11.04 -1.01 -10.22
C LEU A 30 -9.72 -0.22 -10.28
N GLU A 31 -9.69 1.08 -9.96
CA GLU A 31 -8.50 1.92 -10.02
C GLU A 31 -7.38 1.40 -9.11
N ILE A 32 -7.68 1.15 -7.83
CA ILE A 32 -6.68 0.58 -6.90
C ILE A 32 -6.15 -0.75 -7.40
N THR A 33 -7.02 -1.62 -7.92
CA THR A 33 -6.63 -2.93 -8.46
C THR A 33 -5.73 -2.77 -9.67
N GLU A 34 -6.03 -1.83 -10.57
CA GLU A 34 -5.24 -1.54 -11.77
C GLU A 34 -3.83 -1.02 -11.41
N ILE A 35 -3.75 -0.06 -10.49
CA ILE A 35 -2.48 0.47 -9.97
C ILE A 35 -1.66 -0.67 -9.35
N THR A 36 -2.31 -1.47 -8.51
CA THR A 36 -1.67 -2.59 -7.81
C THR A 36 -1.16 -3.65 -8.78
N ASP A 37 -1.94 -4.01 -9.80
CA ASP A 37 -1.56 -4.98 -10.84
C ASP A 37 -0.29 -4.55 -11.59
N ARG A 38 -0.20 -3.27 -12.00
CA ARG A 38 1.01 -2.73 -12.64
C ARG A 38 2.23 -2.79 -11.73
N VAL A 39 2.06 -2.41 -10.46
CA VAL A 39 3.17 -2.37 -9.49
C VAL A 39 3.68 -3.77 -9.19
N ILE A 40 2.80 -4.74 -8.93
CA ILE A 40 3.19 -6.14 -8.66
C ILE A 40 3.91 -6.74 -9.86
N LYS A 41 3.38 -6.56 -11.08
CA LYS A 41 4.02 -7.08 -12.30
C LYS A 41 5.39 -6.46 -12.59
N ALA A 42 5.64 -5.26 -12.08
CA ALA A 42 6.94 -4.60 -12.16
C ALA A 42 7.89 -4.99 -11.01
N GLY A 43 7.47 -5.86 -10.08
CA GLY A 43 8.24 -6.18 -8.86
C GLY A 43 8.37 -4.99 -7.91
N GLY A 44 7.36 -4.11 -7.89
CA GLY A 44 7.37 -2.87 -7.13
C GLY A 44 7.00 -3.05 -5.65
N PRO A 45 7.05 -1.95 -4.87
CA PRO A 45 6.90 -1.96 -3.42
C PRO A 45 5.46 -2.22 -2.96
N ALA A 46 5.27 -2.38 -1.66
CA ALA A 46 3.96 -2.30 -1.03
C ALA A 46 3.33 -0.91 -1.24
N LEU A 47 2.00 -0.84 -1.35
CA LEU A 47 1.26 0.40 -1.55
C LEU A 47 0.31 0.66 -0.38
N LEU A 48 0.39 1.87 0.20
CA LEU A 48 -0.57 2.35 1.19
C LEU A 48 -1.39 3.49 0.60
N PHE A 49 -2.65 3.22 0.27
CA PHE A 49 -3.61 4.22 -0.19
C PHE A 49 -4.28 4.88 1.02
N GLU A 50 -4.01 6.17 1.20
CA GLU A 50 -4.49 6.91 2.38
C GLU A 50 -5.81 7.66 2.12
N ASN A 51 -6.20 7.78 0.86
CA ASN A 51 -7.41 8.50 0.45
C ASN A 51 -8.22 7.68 -0.55
N VAL A 52 -9.03 6.74 -0.03
CA VAL A 52 -9.95 5.93 -0.84
C VAL A 52 -11.31 6.63 -0.86
N THR A 53 -11.76 7.00 -2.05
CA THR A 53 -13.00 7.76 -2.23
C THR A 53 -14.19 7.03 -1.59
N GLY A 54 -14.89 7.67 -0.66
CA GLY A 54 -16.04 7.08 0.03
C GLY A 54 -15.70 6.23 1.26
N PHE A 55 -14.43 6.14 1.67
CA PHE A 55 -13.99 5.37 2.82
C PHE A 55 -12.96 6.14 3.67
N ASP A 56 -13.13 6.12 4.99
CA ASP A 56 -12.15 6.71 5.93
C ASP A 56 -10.98 5.78 6.24
N THR A 57 -11.11 4.49 5.92
CA THR A 57 -10.12 3.47 6.23
C THR A 57 -9.08 3.38 5.09
N PRO A 58 -7.78 3.52 5.39
CA PRO A 58 -6.73 3.36 4.38
C PRO A 58 -6.58 1.90 3.96
N LEU A 59 -6.06 1.69 2.75
CA LEU A 59 -5.88 0.36 2.18
C LEU A 59 -4.41 0.07 1.92
N LEU A 60 -3.89 -0.99 2.54
CA LEU A 60 -2.55 -1.51 2.33
C LEU A 60 -2.60 -2.76 1.44
N VAL A 61 -1.78 -2.80 0.39
CA VAL A 61 -1.69 -3.93 -0.54
C VAL A 61 -0.24 -4.22 -0.92
N ASN A 62 -0.02 -5.39 -1.54
CA ASN A 62 1.31 -5.85 -1.97
C ASN A 62 2.35 -5.94 -0.83
N MET A 63 1.92 -6.32 0.37
CA MET A 63 2.77 -6.25 1.56
C MET A 63 3.89 -7.32 1.61
N TYR A 64 3.81 -8.35 0.76
CA TYR A 64 4.76 -9.47 0.72
C TYR A 64 5.45 -9.66 -0.63
N GLY A 65 5.18 -8.80 -1.62
CA GLY A 65 5.67 -8.93 -3.00
C GLY A 65 4.80 -9.81 -3.88
#